data_AF-A0A1W5D9F4-F1
#
_entry.id   AF-A0A1W5D9F4-F1
#
_cell.length_a   1.000
_cell.length_b   1.000
_cell.length_c   1.000
_cell.angle_alpha   90.00
_cell.angle_beta   90.00
_cell.angle_gamma   90.00
#
_symmetry.space_group_name_H-M   'P 1'
#
loop_
_entity.id
_entity.type
_entity.pdbx_description
1 polymer ?
#
loop_
_entity_poly.entity_id
_entity_poly.type
_entity_poly.pdbx_seq_one_letter_code
_entity_poly.pdbx_strand_id
1 'polypeptide(L)'
;MEQALSMDRTTGGDLQTEGLCLLSLDGGGVRGLSALYILQGLMTRVNKPRKARGEPAVKPFEVFDLIGGTSTGGLIAIMLGRLEMDVDECIETYKCLLETIFKSKSLIPVTIKGKTKARFDSNILRQSIEDIIRKHIDTGRDPATELLNNGQVKDCKVFVCATRHEAANRTPARLRSYEATRLGVGDRATISGAALATSAATTFFDPVTIGTRTYADGAFGANNPVEEVLAEAKDIWSPKKG
;
A
#
# COMPACT_ATOMS: atom_id res chain seq x y z
N MET A 1 1.94 0.26 -36.99
CA MET A 1 0.51 0.40 -36.67
C MET A 1 0.45 0.95 -35.25
N GLU A 2 0.43 2.28 -35.16
CA GLU A 2 0.46 3.04 -33.91
C GLU A 2 -0.77 2.72 -33.07
N GLN A 3 -0.58 2.33 -31.81
CA GLN A 3 -1.64 2.38 -30.81
C GLN A 3 -1.51 3.70 -30.07
N ALA A 4 -2.58 4.49 -30.18
CA ALA A 4 -2.72 5.84 -29.67
C ALA A 4 -2.50 5.91 -28.15
N LEU A 5 -1.47 6.66 -27.77
CA LEU A 5 -1.39 7.31 -26.46
C LEU A 5 -2.20 8.61 -26.53
N SER A 6 -3.46 8.56 -26.10
CA SER A 6 -4.15 9.70 -25.50
C SER A 6 -5.55 9.28 -25.05
N MET A 7 -5.73 9.05 -23.74
CA MET A 7 -7.04 9.28 -23.16
C MET A 7 -7.04 10.74 -22.71
N ASP A 8 -7.75 11.55 -23.49
CA ASP A 8 -7.95 12.96 -23.24
C ASP A 8 -8.70 13.14 -21.90
N ARG A 9 -7.98 13.56 -20.86
CA ARG A 9 -8.58 14.00 -19.58
C ARG A 9 -8.96 15.47 -19.71
N THR A 10 -9.91 15.79 -20.58
CA THR A 10 -10.51 17.11 -20.66
C THR A 10 -11.56 17.29 -19.56
N THR A 11 -11.11 17.54 -18.32
CA THR A 11 -11.97 18.20 -17.32
C THR A 11 -11.17 19.25 -16.53
N GLY A 12 -11.71 20.46 -16.49
CA GLY A 12 -11.05 21.70 -16.10
C GLY A 12 -10.25 21.69 -14.80
N GLY A 13 -9.06 22.29 -14.87
CA GLY A 13 -8.23 22.67 -13.72
C GLY A 13 -6.75 22.69 -14.08
N ASP A 14 -5.99 23.65 -13.54
CA ASP A 14 -4.55 23.91 -13.72
C ASP A 14 -3.59 22.73 -13.41
N LEU A 15 -4.07 21.49 -13.29
CA LEU A 15 -3.22 20.32 -13.15
C LEU A 15 -2.69 19.94 -14.54
N GLN A 16 -1.40 20.14 -14.77
CA GLN A 16 -0.72 19.57 -15.94
C GLN A 16 -0.86 18.06 -15.89
N THR A 17 -1.60 17.49 -16.85
CA THR A 17 -1.88 16.04 -16.96
C THR A 17 -0.86 15.31 -17.83
N GLU A 18 0.16 16.01 -18.35
CA GLU A 18 1.15 15.47 -19.28
C GLU A 18 2.23 14.59 -18.62
N GLY A 19 2.20 14.43 -17.29
CA GLY A 19 3.18 13.65 -16.53
C GLY A 19 2.55 12.62 -15.59
N LEU A 20 3.33 11.59 -15.26
CA LEU A 20 2.95 10.60 -14.25
C LEU A 20 3.06 11.18 -12.84
N CYS A 21 2.02 10.99 -12.03
CA CYS A 21 2.00 11.39 -10.63
C CYS A 21 2.22 10.17 -9.73
N LEU A 22 3.38 10.10 -9.06
CA LEU A 22 3.80 8.94 -8.27
C LEU A 22 3.89 9.30 -6.79
N LEU A 23 3.34 8.45 -5.92
CA LEU A 23 3.39 8.62 -4.47
C LEU A 23 4.22 7.49 -3.83
N SER A 24 5.25 7.86 -3.08
CA SER A 24 6.08 6.95 -2.27
C SER A 24 5.83 7.19 -0.78
N LEU A 25 5.54 6.13 -0.03
CA LEU A 25 5.22 6.19 1.39
C LEU A 25 6.17 5.34 2.22
N ASP A 26 6.97 5.99 3.05
CA ASP A 26 7.97 5.36 3.90
C ASP A 26 7.36 4.54 5.04
N GLY A 27 8.14 3.57 5.52
CA GLY A 27 7.91 2.88 6.79
C GLY A 27 8.26 3.76 8.00
N GLY A 28 7.53 3.59 9.11
CA GLY A 28 7.79 4.42 10.30
C GLY A 28 6.91 4.21 11.54
N GLY A 29 6.01 3.22 11.55
CA GLY A 29 5.06 3.04 12.66
C GLY A 29 4.13 4.25 12.78
N VAL A 30 3.81 4.66 14.02
CA VAL A 30 2.93 5.81 14.32
C VAL A 30 3.26 7.10 13.56
N ARG A 31 4.52 7.29 13.14
CA ARG A 31 4.98 8.44 12.35
C ARG A 31 4.32 8.51 10.96
N GLY A 32 3.67 7.45 10.48
CA GLY A 32 2.85 7.48 9.26
C GLY A 32 1.75 8.54 9.29
N LEU A 33 1.26 8.92 10.47
CA LEU A 33 0.32 10.04 10.62
C LEU A 33 0.91 11.36 10.11
N SER A 34 2.22 11.58 10.29
CA SER A 34 2.88 12.78 9.76
C SER A 34 2.81 12.83 8.24
N ALA A 35 3.06 11.70 7.56
CA ALA A 35 2.96 11.61 6.11
C ALA A 35 1.52 11.84 5.63
N LEU A 36 0.54 11.29 6.34
CA LEU A 36 -0.88 11.52 6.06
C LEU A 36 -1.29 12.99 6.23
N TYR A 37 -0.85 13.68 7.27
CA TYR A 37 -1.16 15.11 7.45
C TYR A 37 -0.51 15.99 6.36
N ILE A 38 0.70 15.64 5.92
CA ILE A 38 1.33 16.31 4.76
C ILE A 38 0.46 16.07 3.51
N LEU A 39 0.06 14.82 3.25
CA LEU A 39 -0.77 14.47 2.12
C LEU A 39 -2.16 15.13 2.18
N GLN A 40 -2.76 15.26 3.37
CA GLN A 40 -4.02 15.98 3.60
C GLN A 40 -3.88 17.44 3.18
N GLY A 41 -2.76 18.08 3.55
CA GLY A 41 -2.43 19.44 3.12
C GLY A 41 -2.29 19.56 1.60
N LEU A 42 -1.68 18.58 0.93
CA LEU A 42 -1.55 18.54 -0.53
C LEU A 42 -2.92 18.36 -1.21
N MET A 43 -3.68 17.34 -0.81
CA MET A 43 -5.01 17.06 -1.37
C MET A 43 -6.00 18.19 -1.11
N THR A 44 -5.91 18.88 0.03
CA THR A 44 -6.69 20.10 0.31
C THR A 44 -6.39 21.20 -0.72
N ARG A 45 -5.11 21.39 -1.09
CA ARG A 45 -4.70 22.38 -2.10
C ARG A 45 -5.15 21.99 -3.50
N VAL A 46 -5.09 20.70 -3.84
CA VAL A 46 -5.62 20.14 -5.10
C VAL A 46 -7.13 20.37 -5.20
N ASN A 47 -7.87 20.14 -4.12
CA ASN A 47 -9.33 20.25 -4.11
C ASN A 47 -9.87 21.66 -3.89
N LYS A 48 -9.06 22.59 -3.36
CA LYS A 48 -9.47 23.99 -3.14
C LYS A 48 -10.01 24.69 -4.41
N PRO A 49 -9.30 24.69 -5.57
CA PRO A 49 -9.83 25.30 -6.78
C PRO A 49 -11.05 24.56 -7.34
N ARG A 50 -11.10 23.22 -7.22
CA ARG A 50 -12.25 22.41 -7.62
C ARG A 50 -13.52 22.80 -6.85
N LYS A 51 -13.39 22.92 -5.52
CA LYS A 51 -14.46 23.40 -4.64
C LYS A 51 -14.94 24.80 -5.03
N ALA A 52 -14.03 25.72 -5.37
CA ALA A 52 -14.40 27.07 -5.82
C ALA A 52 -15.18 27.08 -7.14
N ARG A 53 -14.99 26.05 -7.99
CA ARG A 53 -15.74 25.84 -9.23
C ARG A 53 -16.99 24.97 -9.07
N GLY A 54 -17.30 24.49 -7.86
CA GLY A 54 -18.41 23.56 -7.62
C GLY A 54 -18.16 22.14 -8.14
N GLU A 55 -16.91 21.78 -8.43
CA GLU A 55 -16.51 20.45 -8.84
C GLU A 55 -16.35 19.51 -7.63
N PRO A 56 -16.62 18.20 -7.80
CA PRO A 56 -16.38 17.23 -6.74
C PRO A 56 -14.88 17.18 -6.39
N ALA A 57 -14.61 16.95 -5.11
CA ALA A 57 -13.27 16.68 -4.63
C ALA A 57 -12.77 15.36 -5.23
N VAL A 58 -11.52 15.36 -5.68
CA VAL A 58 -10.83 14.14 -6.11
C VAL A 58 -10.12 13.49 -4.93
N LYS A 59 -10.12 12.15 -4.91
CA LYS A 59 -9.42 11.32 -3.95
C LYS A 59 -8.01 10.97 -4.44
N PRO A 60 -7.12 10.48 -3.56
CA PRO A 60 -5.75 10.15 -3.94
C PRO A 60 -5.63 9.18 -5.12
N PHE A 61 -6.48 8.15 -5.21
CA PHE A 61 -6.45 7.21 -6.33
C PHE A 61 -6.83 7.83 -7.69
N GLU A 62 -7.48 8.99 -7.70
CA GLU A 62 -7.82 9.72 -8.94
C GLU A 62 -6.68 10.67 -9.37
N VAL A 63 -5.77 10.99 -8.44
CA VAL A 63 -4.66 11.93 -8.64
C VAL A 63 -3.35 11.21 -8.94
N PHE A 64 -3.07 10.10 -8.25
CA PHE A 64 -1.81 9.37 -8.39
C PHE A 64 -1.97 8.15 -9.32
N ASP A 65 -1.09 8.03 -10.31
CA ASP A 65 -1.05 6.88 -11.21
C ASP A 65 -0.40 5.65 -10.53
N LEU A 66 0.49 5.88 -9.55
CA LEU A 66 1.16 4.84 -8.77
C LEU A 66 1.28 5.26 -7.31
N ILE A 67 0.88 4.36 -6.40
CA ILE A 67 1.12 4.50 -4.97
C ILE A 67 1.91 3.29 -4.47
N GLY A 68 3.12 3.53 -3.98
CA GLY A 68 4.00 2.53 -3.40
C GLY A 68 4.26 2.79 -1.93
N GLY A 69 4.37 1.74 -1.12
CA GLY A 69 4.65 1.91 0.29
C GLY A 69 5.37 0.74 0.96
N THR A 70 6.13 1.04 2.02
CA THR A 70 6.79 0.03 2.88
C THR A 70 6.24 0.11 4.30
N SER A 71 6.06 -1.03 4.96
CA SER A 71 5.55 -1.12 6.34
C SER A 71 4.25 -0.33 6.50
N THR A 72 4.19 0.58 7.47
CA THR A 72 3.12 1.57 7.62
C THR A 72 2.74 2.28 6.32
N GLY A 73 3.70 2.73 5.53
CA GLY A 73 3.43 3.36 4.24
C GLY A 73 2.73 2.41 3.27
N GLY A 74 3.00 1.12 3.34
CA GLY A 74 2.29 0.09 2.57
C GLY A 74 0.84 -0.08 2.99
N LEU A 75 0.54 -0.03 4.31
CA LEU A 75 -0.83 0.00 4.80
C LEU A 75 -1.59 1.22 4.28
N ILE A 76 -0.96 2.40 4.33
CA ILE A 76 -1.53 3.65 3.82
C ILE A 76 -1.74 3.57 2.31
N ALA A 77 -0.78 3.02 1.56
CA ALA A 77 -0.91 2.82 0.11
C ALA A 77 -2.12 1.94 -0.25
N ILE A 78 -2.35 0.86 0.49
CA ILE A 78 -3.53 0.00 0.34
C ILE A 78 -4.81 0.79 0.62
N MET A 79 -4.88 1.51 1.73
CA MET A 79 -6.07 2.28 2.12
C MET A 79 -6.43 3.35 1.08
N LEU A 80 -5.46 4.17 0.67
CA LEU A 80 -5.69 5.28 -0.25
C LEU A 80 -5.93 4.83 -1.71
N GLY A 81 -5.15 3.85 -2.18
CA GLY A 81 -5.17 3.47 -3.58
C GLY A 81 -6.05 2.27 -3.88
N ARG A 82 -6.01 1.22 -3.05
CA ARG A 82 -6.73 -0.03 -3.33
C ARG A 82 -8.14 -0.06 -2.75
N LEU A 83 -8.33 0.56 -1.59
CA LEU A 83 -9.62 0.74 -0.92
C LEU A 83 -10.26 2.10 -1.22
N GLU A 84 -9.58 2.95 -2.01
CA GLU A 84 -10.11 4.22 -2.54
C GLU A 84 -10.62 5.19 -1.46
N MET A 85 -10.01 5.14 -0.28
CA MET A 85 -10.29 6.07 0.81
C MET A 85 -9.81 7.48 0.46
N ASP A 86 -10.52 8.48 0.95
CA ASP A 86 -9.94 9.83 1.03
C ASP A 86 -8.90 9.92 2.17
N VAL A 87 -8.21 11.06 2.26
CA VAL A 87 -7.12 11.21 3.25
C VAL A 87 -7.65 11.30 4.67
N ASP A 88 -8.82 11.90 4.88
CA ASP A 88 -9.40 12.09 6.21
C ASP A 88 -9.88 10.74 6.78
N GLU A 89 -10.57 9.96 5.95
CA GLU A 89 -10.98 8.60 6.24
C GLU A 89 -9.77 7.69 6.53
N CYS A 90 -8.71 7.81 5.74
CA CYS A 90 -7.47 7.06 5.94
C CYS A 90 -6.77 7.44 7.26
N ILE A 91 -6.75 8.72 7.65
CA ILE A 91 -6.21 9.16 8.94
C ILE A 91 -6.96 8.50 10.10
N GLU A 92 -8.29 8.57 10.10
CA GLU A 92 -9.09 8.03 11.19
C GLU A 92 -9.01 6.50 11.26
N THR A 93 -9.07 5.83 10.10
CA THR A 93 -8.86 4.39 10.00
C THR A 93 -7.48 3.98 10.51
N TYR A 94 -6.44 4.71 10.15
CA TYR A 94 -5.08 4.43 10.60
C TYR A 94 -4.89 4.65 12.10
N LYS A 95 -5.48 5.71 12.68
CA LYS A 95 -5.49 5.92 14.15
C LYS A 95 -6.15 4.75 14.87
N CYS A 96 -7.33 4.32 14.41
CA CYS A 96 -8.07 3.21 15.02
C CYS A 96 -7.28 1.90 14.95
N LEU A 97 -6.64 1.65 13.81
CA LEU A 97 -5.76 0.49 13.62
C LEU A 97 -4.59 0.51 14.61
N LEU A 98 -3.88 1.64 14.72
CA LEU A 98 -2.77 1.80 15.66
C LEU A 98 -3.22 1.59 17.11
N GLU A 99 -4.33 2.21 17.53
CA GLU A 99 -4.86 2.03 18.87
C GLU A 99 -5.14 0.56 19.19
N THR A 100 -5.73 -0.17 18.23
CA THR A 100 -6.07 -1.59 18.40
C THR A 100 -4.80 -2.44 18.56
N ILE A 101 -3.80 -2.20 17.72
CA ILE A 101 -2.51 -2.91 17.76
C ILE A 101 -1.76 -2.60 19.06
N PHE A 102 -1.67 -1.33 19.47
CA PHE A 102 -0.90 -0.93 20.65
C PHE A 102 -1.59 -1.22 21.98
N LYS A 103 -2.93 -1.33 22.01
CA LYS A 103 -3.67 -1.80 23.20
C LYS A 103 -3.46 -3.30 23.43
N SER A 104 -3.30 -4.08 22.36
CA SER A 104 -2.98 -5.50 22.44
C SER A 104 -1.48 -5.78 22.61
N LYS A 105 -0.86 -5.17 23.62
CA LYS A 105 0.48 -5.61 24.03
C LYS A 105 0.37 -7.07 24.48
N SER A 106 1.08 -7.96 23.79
CA SER A 106 1.31 -9.30 24.32
C SER A 106 2.07 -9.14 25.65
N LEU A 107 1.46 -9.56 26.76
CA LEU A 107 2.13 -9.65 28.06
C LEU A 107 3.23 -10.73 27.95
N ILE A 108 4.48 -10.36 27.65
CA ILE A 108 5.56 -11.33 27.45
C ILE A 108 6.52 -11.36 28.66
N PRO A 109 6.64 -12.50 29.37
CA PRO A 109 7.77 -12.79 30.24
C PRO A 109 9.01 -13.13 29.38
N VAL A 110 10.16 -12.54 29.73
CA VAL A 110 11.44 -12.80 29.08
C VAL A 110 11.77 -14.29 29.18
N THR A 111 11.69 -15.02 28.06
CA THR A 111 12.05 -16.45 28.06
C THR A 111 13.57 -16.57 27.91
N ILE A 112 14.22 -17.25 28.85
CA ILE A 112 15.68 -17.44 29.01
C ILE A 112 16.36 -18.15 27.80
N LYS A 113 15.64 -18.46 26.72
CA LYS A 113 16.11 -19.26 25.56
C LYS A 113 16.32 -18.49 24.24
N GLY A 114 16.54 -17.18 24.27
CA GLY A 114 17.09 -16.44 23.11
C GLY A 114 16.24 -16.40 21.83
N LYS A 115 14.97 -16.86 21.86
CA LYS A 115 14.04 -16.74 20.73
C LYS A 115 13.25 -15.44 20.86
N THR A 116 13.48 -14.49 19.97
CA THR A 116 12.68 -13.25 19.85
C THR A 116 11.26 -13.62 19.41
N LYS A 117 10.26 -13.42 20.29
CA LYS A 117 8.84 -13.47 19.93
C LYS A 117 8.37 -12.09 19.46
N ALA A 118 7.43 -12.05 18.52
CA ALA A 118 6.79 -10.83 18.06
C ALA A 118 6.19 -10.02 19.22
N ARG A 119 6.24 -8.69 19.14
CA ARG A 119 5.72 -7.77 20.16
C ARG A 119 4.21 -7.55 20.09
N PHE A 120 3.61 -7.79 18.93
CA PHE A 120 2.19 -7.59 18.66
C PHE A 120 1.57 -8.84 18.04
N ASP A 121 0.26 -9.01 18.26
CA ASP A 121 -0.49 -10.15 17.74
C ASP A 121 -0.84 -9.96 16.27
N SER A 122 -0.26 -10.81 15.41
CA SER A 122 -0.50 -10.82 13.96
C SER A 122 -1.97 -11.11 13.61
N ASN A 123 -2.71 -11.83 14.45
CA ASN A 123 -4.14 -12.10 14.23
C ASN A 123 -4.99 -10.85 14.43
N ILE A 124 -4.60 -9.97 15.36
CA ILE A 124 -5.32 -8.71 15.60
C ILE A 124 -5.11 -7.76 14.43
N LEU A 125 -3.88 -7.66 13.92
CA LEU A 125 -3.61 -6.91 12.69
C LEU A 125 -4.42 -7.48 11.53
N ARG A 126 -4.43 -8.81 11.34
CA ARG A 126 -5.24 -9.47 10.30
C ARG A 126 -6.71 -9.11 10.41
N GLN A 127 -7.32 -9.33 11.58
CA GLN A 127 -8.74 -9.07 11.81
C GLN A 127 -9.08 -7.60 11.57
N SER A 128 -8.23 -6.68 12.05
CA SER A 128 -8.43 -5.25 11.84
C SER A 128 -8.42 -4.87 10.36
N ILE A 129 -7.50 -5.46 9.57
CA ILE A 129 -7.44 -5.24 8.11
C ILE A 129 -8.67 -5.85 7.42
N GLU A 130 -9.12 -7.03 7.83
CA GLU A 130 -10.32 -7.68 7.26
C GLU A 130 -11.60 -6.89 7.57
N ASP A 131 -11.70 -6.29 8.76
CA ASP A 131 -12.81 -5.39 9.10
C ASP A 131 -12.76 -4.08 8.31
N ILE A 132 -11.57 -3.54 8.04
CA ILE A 132 -11.39 -2.40 7.14
C ILE A 132 -11.84 -2.78 5.72
N ILE A 133 -11.42 -3.92 5.20
CA ILE A 133 -11.84 -4.42 3.87
C ILE A 133 -13.36 -4.54 3.80
N ARG A 134 -14.00 -5.14 4.81
CA ARG A 134 -15.46 -5.33 4.85
C ARG A 134 -16.23 -4.02 4.75
N LYS A 135 -15.69 -2.93 5.30
CA LYS A 135 -16.32 -1.60 5.24
C LYS A 135 -16.23 -0.93 3.87
N HIS A 136 -15.22 -1.28 3.06
CA HIS A 136 -14.90 -0.56 1.82
C HIS A 136 -15.11 -1.39 0.55
N ILE A 137 -15.20 -2.72 0.66
CA ILE A 137 -15.42 -3.62 -0.46
C ILE A 137 -16.70 -4.42 -0.19
N ASP A 138 -17.81 -3.99 -0.79
CA ASP A 138 -19.09 -4.70 -0.72
C ASP A 138 -19.22 -5.70 -1.88
N THR A 139 -18.58 -6.87 -1.71
CA THR A 139 -18.67 -7.96 -2.69
C THR A 139 -19.47 -9.16 -2.18
N GLY A 140 -19.95 -9.12 -0.93
CA GLY A 140 -20.55 -10.28 -0.24
C GLY A 140 -19.58 -11.45 -0.02
N ARG A 141 -18.30 -11.32 -0.39
CA ARG A 141 -17.27 -12.33 -0.22
C ARG A 141 -16.54 -12.15 1.11
N ASP A 142 -15.90 -13.22 1.56
CA ASP A 142 -15.03 -13.19 2.74
C ASP A 142 -13.86 -12.19 2.52
N PRO A 143 -13.72 -11.15 3.35
CA PRO A 143 -12.59 -10.20 3.29
C PRO A 143 -11.21 -10.86 3.27
N ALA A 144 -11.06 -12.04 3.90
CA ALA A 144 -9.80 -12.78 3.93
C ALA A 144 -9.38 -13.30 2.54
N THR A 145 -10.34 -13.42 1.62
CA THR A 145 -10.14 -13.93 0.25
C THR A 145 -9.99 -12.82 -0.80
N GLU A 146 -10.19 -11.56 -0.42
CA GLU A 146 -10.15 -10.44 -1.37
C GLU A 146 -8.71 -10.21 -1.87
N LEU A 147 -8.52 -10.38 -3.18
CA LEU A 147 -7.20 -10.29 -3.81
C LEU A 147 -6.73 -8.84 -3.93
N LEU A 148 -5.44 -8.62 -3.69
CA LEU A 148 -4.79 -7.33 -3.92
C LEU A 148 -4.92 -6.95 -5.42
N ASN A 149 -4.56 -7.89 -6.29
CA ASN A 149 -4.90 -7.86 -7.71
C ASN A 149 -6.09 -8.79 -7.98
N ASN A 150 -7.28 -8.19 -8.15
CA ASN A 150 -8.52 -8.91 -8.44
C ASN A 150 -8.80 -9.05 -9.95
N GLY A 151 -7.85 -8.70 -10.82
CA GLY A 151 -7.98 -8.72 -12.27
C GLY A 151 -8.69 -7.52 -12.88
N GLN A 152 -9.20 -6.59 -12.06
CA GLN A 152 -9.78 -5.35 -12.58
C GLN A 152 -8.67 -4.39 -13.00
N VAL A 153 -8.82 -3.80 -14.18
CA VAL A 153 -7.94 -2.73 -14.65
C VAL A 153 -8.32 -1.45 -13.91
N LYS A 154 -7.41 -0.97 -13.07
CA LYS A 154 -7.51 0.33 -12.37
C LYS A 154 -6.43 1.29 -12.87
N ASP A 155 -6.79 2.57 -12.93
CA ASP A 155 -5.89 3.64 -13.33
C ASP A 155 -4.76 3.80 -12.30
N CYS A 156 -5.12 3.99 -11.01
CA CYS A 156 -4.17 3.98 -9.91
C CYS A 156 -3.65 2.57 -9.62
N LYS A 157 -2.34 2.40 -9.75
CA LYS A 157 -1.62 1.17 -9.45
C LYS A 157 -1.09 1.22 -8.03
N VAL A 158 -1.22 0.12 -7.28
CA VAL A 158 -0.74 0.04 -5.90
C VAL A 158 0.23 -1.12 -5.75
N PHE A 159 1.32 -0.88 -5.02
CA PHE A 159 2.17 -1.98 -4.57
C PHE A 159 2.69 -1.72 -3.15
N VAL A 160 3.04 -2.81 -2.47
CA VAL A 160 3.70 -2.77 -1.16
C VAL A 160 5.01 -3.54 -1.18
N CYS A 161 6.00 -3.03 -0.45
CA CYS A 161 7.30 -3.66 -0.28
C CYS A 161 7.31 -4.57 0.95
N ALA A 162 7.79 -5.80 0.77
CA ALA A 162 8.05 -6.77 1.83
C ALA A 162 9.40 -7.46 1.61
N THR A 163 10.05 -7.94 2.65
CA THR A 163 11.28 -8.73 2.54
C THR A 163 10.93 -10.22 2.43
N ARG A 164 11.53 -10.95 1.48
CA ARG A 164 11.43 -12.41 1.45
C ARG A 164 12.41 -13.02 2.44
N HIS A 165 11.94 -13.95 3.27
CA HIS A 165 12.76 -14.61 4.28
C HIS A 165 13.95 -15.40 3.67
N GLU A 166 13.77 -15.92 2.45
CA GLU A 166 14.75 -16.73 1.73
C GLU A 166 15.74 -15.90 0.89
N ALA A 167 15.54 -14.58 0.77
CA ALA A 167 16.37 -13.75 -0.09
C ALA A 167 17.70 -13.42 0.59
N ALA A 168 18.76 -14.14 0.23
CA ALA A 168 20.13 -13.86 0.64
C ALA A 168 20.54 -12.39 0.36
N ASN A 169 19.94 -11.76 -0.65
CA ASN A 169 20.29 -10.43 -1.13
C ASN A 169 19.42 -9.30 -0.55
N ARG A 170 18.48 -9.60 0.36
CA ARG A 170 17.54 -8.62 0.98
C ARG A 170 16.75 -7.72 0.02
N THR A 171 16.69 -8.09 -1.26
CA THR A 171 15.91 -7.32 -2.26
C THR A 171 14.43 -7.34 -1.88
N PRO A 172 13.76 -6.17 -1.83
CA PRO A 172 12.35 -6.11 -1.49
C PRO A 172 11.51 -6.81 -2.57
N ALA A 173 10.63 -7.69 -2.12
CA ALA A 173 9.53 -8.17 -2.93
C ALA A 173 8.44 -7.09 -2.99
N ARG A 174 7.82 -6.98 -4.17
CA ARG A 174 6.76 -6.02 -4.45
C ARG A 174 5.47 -6.80 -4.70
N LEU A 175 4.51 -6.68 -3.79
CA LEU A 175 3.17 -7.26 -3.94
C LEU A 175 2.27 -6.20 -4.56
N ARG A 176 1.62 -6.52 -5.68
CA ARG A 176 1.01 -5.54 -6.60
C ARG A 176 -0.50 -5.74 -6.74
N SER A 177 -1.22 -4.65 -7.00
CA SER A 177 -2.63 -4.65 -7.39
C SER A 177 -2.85 -4.76 -8.91
N TYR A 178 -1.78 -5.05 -9.66
CA TYR A 178 -1.76 -5.13 -11.12
C TYR A 178 -0.79 -6.23 -11.55
N GLU A 179 -0.94 -6.70 -12.78
CA GLU A 179 0.00 -7.64 -13.38
C GLU A 179 1.29 -6.93 -13.77
N ALA A 180 2.42 -7.42 -13.28
CA ALA A 180 3.72 -6.94 -13.71
C ALA A 180 4.04 -7.54 -15.08
N THR A 181 4.20 -6.69 -16.10
CA THR A 181 4.34 -7.16 -17.48
C THR A 181 5.71 -7.77 -17.77
N ARG A 182 6.76 -7.41 -17.02
CA ARG A 182 8.13 -7.91 -17.26
C ARG A 182 8.71 -8.74 -16.11
N LEU A 183 8.20 -8.57 -14.90
CA LEU A 183 8.73 -9.24 -13.70
C LEU A 183 8.04 -10.59 -13.38
N GLY A 184 7.11 -11.03 -14.23
CA GLY A 184 6.35 -12.28 -14.09
C GLY A 184 5.16 -12.16 -13.14
N VAL A 185 4.31 -13.20 -13.10
CA VAL A 185 3.17 -13.29 -12.18
C VAL A 185 3.71 -13.32 -10.75
N GLY A 186 3.56 -12.20 -10.03
CA GLY A 186 3.90 -12.12 -8.61
C GLY A 186 3.06 -13.07 -7.76
N ASP A 187 3.44 -13.28 -6.50
CA ASP A 187 2.62 -14.10 -5.61
C ASP A 187 1.23 -13.48 -5.45
N ARG A 188 0.18 -14.31 -5.65
CA ARG A 188 -1.22 -13.88 -5.56
C ARG A 188 -1.58 -13.60 -4.11
N ALA A 189 -1.28 -12.39 -3.65
CA ALA A 189 -1.58 -11.94 -2.30
C ALA A 189 -3.04 -11.47 -2.19
N THR A 190 -3.67 -11.80 -1.07
CA THR A 190 -4.87 -11.08 -0.61
C THR A 190 -4.47 -9.69 -0.10
N ILE A 191 -5.43 -8.78 0.02
CA ILE A 191 -5.19 -7.47 0.62
C ILE A 191 -4.64 -7.63 2.05
N SER A 192 -5.25 -8.52 2.85
CA SER A 192 -4.79 -8.81 4.21
C SER A 192 -3.40 -9.46 4.22
N GLY A 193 -3.12 -10.38 3.31
CA GLY A 193 -1.81 -11.01 3.17
C GLY A 193 -0.71 -9.99 2.85
N ALA A 194 -0.97 -9.08 1.91
CA ALA A 194 -0.04 -8.01 1.54
C ALA A 194 0.19 -7.02 2.69
N ALA A 195 -0.88 -6.61 3.39
CA ALA A 195 -0.83 -5.74 4.55
C ALA A 195 0.00 -6.35 5.70
N LEU A 196 -0.16 -7.65 5.97
CA LEU A 196 0.64 -8.38 6.94
C LEU A 196 2.09 -8.48 6.50
N ALA A 197 2.35 -8.80 5.22
CA ALA A 197 3.70 -8.97 4.70
C ALA A 197 4.54 -7.70 4.80
N THR A 198 3.96 -6.55 4.42
CA THR A 198 4.63 -5.27 4.52
C THR A 198 4.86 -4.87 5.97
N SER A 199 3.97 -5.22 6.89
CA SER A 199 4.02 -4.81 8.31
C SER A 199 4.84 -5.73 9.22
N ALA A 200 5.34 -6.86 8.71
CA ALA A 200 5.94 -7.95 9.50
C ALA A 200 7.36 -7.64 10.04
N ALA A 201 7.57 -6.50 10.72
CA ALA A 201 8.90 -6.07 11.14
C ALA A 201 9.49 -7.12 12.05
N THR A 202 10.77 -7.46 11.85
CA THR A 202 11.43 -8.67 12.39
C THR A 202 11.54 -8.74 13.93
N THR A 203 10.84 -7.86 14.65
CA THR A 203 10.64 -7.92 16.11
C THR A 203 9.23 -7.54 16.56
N PHE A 204 8.35 -7.11 15.65
CA PHE A 204 7.02 -6.59 15.97
C PHE A 204 5.89 -7.55 15.65
N PHE A 205 5.94 -8.26 14.52
CA PHE A 205 4.92 -9.22 14.11
C PHE A 205 5.57 -10.50 13.58
N ASP A 206 4.80 -11.58 13.53
CA ASP A 206 5.29 -12.85 12.99
C ASP A 206 5.40 -12.78 11.46
N PRO A 207 6.34 -13.52 10.84
CA PRO A 207 6.40 -13.67 9.39
C PRO A 207 5.07 -14.22 8.81
N VAL A 208 4.75 -13.82 7.59
CA VAL A 208 3.54 -14.29 6.88
C VAL A 208 3.91 -15.12 5.67
N THR A 209 3.20 -16.23 5.45
CA THR A 209 3.36 -17.06 4.26
C THR A 209 2.28 -16.73 3.24
N ILE A 210 2.67 -16.44 2.00
CA ILE A 210 1.78 -16.21 0.85
C ILE A 210 2.22 -17.17 -0.25
N GLY A 211 1.33 -18.11 -0.62
CA GLY A 211 1.68 -19.20 -1.51
C GLY A 211 2.79 -20.06 -0.92
N THR A 212 3.90 -20.21 -1.63
CA THR A 212 5.07 -20.98 -1.19
C THR A 212 6.16 -20.14 -0.53
N ARG A 213 5.95 -18.82 -0.39
CA ARG A 213 6.98 -17.88 0.07
C ARG A 213 6.63 -17.28 1.42
N THR A 214 7.65 -17.13 2.26
CA THR A 214 7.52 -16.47 3.56
C THR A 214 8.11 -15.05 3.53
N TYR A 215 7.38 -14.12 4.13
CA TYR A 215 7.62 -12.69 4.11
C TYR A 215 7.82 -12.13 5.51
N ALA A 216 8.73 -11.16 5.63
CA ALA A 216 8.94 -10.27 6.76
C ALA A 216 8.93 -8.80 6.26
N ASP A 217 8.96 -7.80 7.13
CA ASP A 217 8.88 -6.37 6.72
C ASP A 217 10.07 -5.95 5.84
N GLY A 218 9.76 -5.07 4.88
CA GLY A 218 10.69 -4.39 4.00
C GLY A 218 11.68 -3.44 4.71
N ALA A 219 11.49 -3.13 5.99
CA ALA A 219 12.33 -2.20 6.75
C ALA A 219 13.82 -2.59 6.83
N PHE A 220 14.18 -3.85 6.53
CA PHE A 220 15.56 -4.32 6.44
C PHE A 220 16.21 -4.18 5.04
N GLY A 221 15.51 -3.58 4.07
CA GLY A 221 16.01 -3.41 2.70
C GLY A 221 15.53 -2.15 1.95
N ALA A 222 14.30 -1.67 2.19
CA ALA A 222 13.72 -0.52 1.50
C ALA A 222 12.70 0.23 2.38
N ASN A 223 13.14 0.83 3.50
CA ASN A 223 12.24 1.61 4.36
C ASN A 223 11.62 2.82 3.64
N ASN A 224 12.34 3.39 2.68
CA ASN A 224 11.82 4.38 1.73
C ASN A 224 11.73 3.72 0.35
N PRO A 225 10.53 3.51 -0.22
CA PRO A 225 10.35 2.78 -1.47
C PRO A 225 10.50 3.64 -2.73
N VAL A 226 11.15 4.81 -2.68
CA VAL A 226 11.20 5.75 -3.82
C VAL A 226 11.86 5.14 -5.06
N GLU A 227 12.93 4.36 -4.89
CA GLU A 227 13.60 3.67 -5.99
C GLU A 227 12.74 2.54 -6.55
N GLU A 228 12.00 1.84 -5.70
CA GLU A 228 11.03 0.82 -6.10
C GLU A 228 9.86 1.43 -6.86
N VAL A 229 9.35 2.60 -6.43
CA VAL A 229 8.31 3.35 -7.14
C VAL A 229 8.78 3.74 -8.52
N LEU A 230 10.01 4.28 -8.64
CA LEU A 230 10.59 4.62 -9.94
C LEU A 230 10.81 3.39 -10.82
N ALA A 231 11.25 2.27 -10.24
CA ALA A 231 11.45 1.02 -10.96
C ALA A 231 10.13 0.43 -11.47
N GLU A 232 9.07 0.44 -10.66
CA GLU A 232 7.72 0.04 -11.09
C GLU A 232 7.21 0.96 -12.19
N ALA A 233 7.35 2.28 -12.04
CA ALA A 233 6.91 3.21 -13.07
C ALA A 233 7.61 2.97 -14.41
N LYS A 234 8.92 2.68 -14.37
CA LYS A 234 9.67 2.28 -15.58
C LYS A 234 9.15 0.95 -16.14
N ASP A 235 8.84 -0.04 -15.32
CA ASP A 235 8.32 -1.33 -15.77
C ASP A 235 6.96 -1.20 -16.48
N ILE A 236 6.07 -0.38 -15.91
CA ILE A 236 4.70 -0.18 -16.37
C ILE A 236 4.65 0.66 -17.66
N TRP A 237 5.32 1.81 -17.66
CA TRP A 237 5.12 2.83 -18.69
C TRP A 237 6.28 3.01 -19.67
N SER A 238 7.46 2.43 -19.41
CA SER A 238 8.52 2.50 -20.43
C SER A 238 8.17 1.60 -21.63
N PRO A 239 8.50 2.01 -22.86
CA PRO A 239 8.40 1.14 -24.02
C PRO A 239 9.20 -0.15 -23.80
N LYS A 240 8.71 -1.29 -24.30
CA LYS A 240 9.56 -2.49 -24.40
C LYS A 240 10.65 -2.17 -25.42
N LYS A 241 11.92 -2.26 -25.02
CA LYS A 241 13.00 -2.27 -26.00
C LYS A 241 12.81 -3.55 -26.82
N GLY A 242 12.47 -3.39 -28.09
CA GLY A 242 12.40 -4.48 -29.07
C GLY A 242 13.78 -5.02 -29.39
#